data_AF-A0A8T7F1Q4-F1
#
_entry.id   AF-A0A8T7F1Q4-F1
#
_cell.length_a   1.000
_cell.length_b   1.000
_cell.length_c   1.000
_cell.angle_alpha   90.00
_cell.angle_beta   90.00
_cell.angle_gamma   90.00
#
_symmetry.space_group_name_H-M   'P 1'
#
loop_
_entity.id
_entity.type
_entity.pdbx_description
1 polymer ?
#
loop_
_entity_poly.entity_id
_entity_poly.type
_entity_poly.pdbx_seq_one_letter_code
_entity_poly.pdbx_strand_id
1 'polypeptide(L)'
;MTYEPGASASRTKTFTDEDVRTFAHLTGDTNPVHLDADYAATTVFGQRIVHGMLTSALISAVLANDLPGPGTIYLGQNLKFKKPVFIGDTITATVTISQVRAERKIVTFETTCTNQNGEVVIEGEATVKVP
;
A
#
# COMPACT_ATOMS: atom_id res chain seq x y z
N MET A 1 -15.90 -16.65 -9.55
CA MET A 1 -16.09 -15.18 -9.50
C MET A 1 -15.61 -14.65 -10.84
N THR A 2 -16.41 -13.86 -11.54
CA THR A 2 -15.99 -13.29 -12.82
C THR A 2 -15.25 -12.00 -12.53
N TYR A 3 -13.99 -11.92 -12.96
CA TYR A 3 -13.17 -10.72 -12.84
C TYR A 3 -13.45 -9.83 -14.03
N GLU A 4 -13.92 -8.61 -13.79
CA GLU A 4 -14.30 -7.67 -14.84
C GLU A 4 -13.48 -6.38 -14.70
N PRO A 5 -12.94 -5.81 -15.80
CA PRO A 5 -12.32 -4.50 -15.78
C PRO A 5 -13.21 -3.44 -15.14
N GLY A 6 -12.62 -2.60 -14.29
CA GLY A 6 -13.33 -1.57 -13.52
C GLY A 6 -13.86 -2.02 -12.16
N ALA A 7 -13.91 -3.33 -11.87
CA ALA A 7 -14.23 -3.79 -10.52
C ALA A 7 -13.14 -3.36 -9.53
N SER A 8 -13.54 -2.85 -8.36
CA SER A 8 -12.62 -2.29 -7.37
C SER A 8 -12.93 -2.72 -5.95
N ALA A 9 -11.91 -2.73 -5.09
CA ALA A 9 -12.05 -2.88 -3.64
C ALA A 9 -11.06 -1.96 -2.92
N SER A 10 -11.35 -1.66 -1.65
CA SER A 10 -10.52 -0.78 -0.85
C SER A 10 -10.48 -1.16 0.62
N ARG A 11 -9.39 -0.82 1.30
CA ARG A 11 -9.26 -0.85 2.76
C ARG A 11 -8.66 0.45 3.26
N THR A 12 -9.11 0.86 4.45
CA THR A 12 -8.65 2.08 5.11
C THR A 12 -7.99 1.74 6.45
N LYS A 13 -6.87 2.38 6.76
CA LYS A 13 -6.16 2.23 8.03
C LYS A 13 -5.50 3.55 8.45
N THR A 14 -5.59 3.88 9.73
CA THR A 14 -4.76 4.92 10.37
C THR A 14 -3.44 4.28 10.82
N PHE A 15 -2.30 4.82 10.37
CA PHE A 15 -0.99 4.29 10.75
C PHE A 15 -0.50 4.90 12.07
N THR A 16 -0.15 4.06 13.02
CA THR A 16 0.30 4.48 14.36
C THR A 16 1.83 4.40 14.51
N ASP A 17 2.35 4.97 15.60
CA ASP A 17 3.76 4.81 15.99
C ASP A 17 4.11 3.33 16.22
N GLU A 18 3.18 2.56 16.78
CA GLU A 18 3.33 1.12 16.97
C GLU A 18 3.46 0.37 15.65
N ASP A 19 2.66 0.71 14.63
CA ASP A 19 2.78 0.10 13.30
C ASP A 19 4.17 0.34 12.71
N VAL A 20 4.67 1.58 12.78
CA VAL A 20 5.99 1.97 12.27
C VAL A 20 7.11 1.22 12.98
N ARG A 21 7.06 1.13 14.31
CA ARG A 21 8.07 0.38 15.09
C ARG A 21 8.00 -1.11 14.82
N THR A 22 6.81 -1.68 14.73
CA THR A 22 6.60 -3.09 14.44
C THR A 22 7.13 -3.44 13.05
N PHE A 23 6.87 -2.58 12.05
CA PHE A 23 7.40 -2.77 10.71
C PHE A 23 8.92 -2.65 10.67
N ALA A 24 9.51 -1.67 11.35
CA ALA A 24 10.96 -1.54 11.48
C ALA A 24 11.59 -2.78 12.13
N HIS A 25 10.97 -3.32 13.17
CA HIS A 25 11.42 -4.55 13.82
C HIS A 25 11.33 -5.76 12.88
N LEU A 26 10.20 -5.91 12.18
CA LEU A 26 9.95 -7.04 11.27
C LEU A 26 10.88 -7.03 10.05
N THR A 27 11.15 -5.84 9.50
CA THR A 27 11.90 -5.69 8.23
C THR A 27 13.38 -5.42 8.43
N GLY A 28 13.78 -4.93 9.61
CA GLY A 28 15.12 -4.39 9.85
C GLY A 28 15.34 -2.99 9.29
N ASP A 29 14.32 -2.35 8.70
CA ASP A 29 14.42 -0.96 8.25
C ASP A 29 14.33 0.01 9.43
N THR A 30 15.50 0.28 10.01
CA THR A 30 15.69 1.17 11.16
C THR A 30 16.12 2.58 10.77
N ASN A 31 15.84 3.02 9.54
CA ASN A 31 16.18 4.36 9.10
C ASN A 31 15.61 5.42 10.07
N PRO A 32 16.45 6.33 10.62
CA PRO A 32 16.03 7.26 11.66
C PRO A 32 14.92 8.21 11.21
N VAL A 33 14.72 8.43 9.91
CA VAL A 33 13.59 9.23 9.38
C VAL A 33 12.22 8.70 9.83
N HIS A 34 12.13 7.40 10.16
CA HIS A 34 10.91 6.76 10.64
C HIS A 34 10.82 6.71 12.17
N LEU A 35 11.95 6.71 12.88
CA LEU A 35 12.02 6.30 14.28
C LEU A 35 12.44 7.41 15.25
N ASP A 36 13.23 8.37 14.78
CA ASP A 36 13.87 9.40 15.59
C ASP A 36 13.27 10.77 15.25
N ALA A 37 12.66 11.42 16.24
CA ALA A 37 12.00 12.71 16.05
C ALA A 37 13.01 13.86 15.86
N ASP A 38 14.15 13.83 16.56
CA ASP A 38 15.17 14.85 16.47
C ASP A 38 15.87 14.79 15.11
N TYR A 39 16.19 13.58 14.64
CA TYR A 39 16.70 13.40 13.30
C TYR A 39 15.69 13.85 12.25
N ALA A 40 14.43 13.39 12.33
CA ALA A 40 13.42 13.68 11.32
C ALA A 40 13.10 15.19 11.23
N ALA A 41 13.18 15.93 12.34
CA ALA A 41 13.03 17.39 12.38
C ALA A 41 14.10 18.14 11.55
N THR A 42 15.26 17.52 11.30
CA THR A 42 16.31 18.10 10.44
C THR A 42 16.09 17.84 8.95
N THR A 43 15.14 16.98 8.59
CA THR A 43 14.87 16.59 7.20
C THR A 43 13.84 17.51 6.54
N VAL A 44 13.67 17.38 5.22
CA VAL A 44 12.63 18.09 4.45
C VAL A 44 11.20 17.76 4.91
N PHE A 45 11.01 16.68 5.66
CA PHE A 45 9.71 16.28 6.18
C PHE A 45 9.35 16.99 7.50
N GLY A 46 10.35 17.51 8.24
CA GLY A 46 10.17 18.21 9.51
C GLY A 46 9.67 17.36 10.69
N GLN A 47 9.31 16.09 10.45
CA GLN A 47 8.86 15.13 11.44
C GLN A 47 8.94 13.71 10.87
N ARG A 48 8.74 12.70 11.73
CA ARG A 48 8.81 11.28 11.36
C ARG A 48 7.72 10.92 10.35
N ILE A 49 8.10 10.07 9.39
CA ILE A 49 7.18 9.55 8.36
C ILE A 49 7.03 8.04 8.47
N VAL A 50 5.88 7.52 8.05
CA VAL A 50 5.62 6.10 7.91
C VAL A 50 6.46 5.54 6.75
N HIS A 51 6.96 4.30 6.88
CA HIS A 51 7.65 3.63 5.78
C HIS A 51 6.72 3.53 4.56
N GLY A 52 7.20 3.93 3.39
CA GLY A 52 6.41 3.81 2.15
C GLY A 52 5.98 2.36 1.88
N MET A 53 6.85 1.39 2.19
CA MET A 53 6.53 -0.03 2.05
C MET A 53 5.45 -0.50 3.03
N LEU A 54 5.43 0.00 4.27
CA LEU A 54 4.35 -0.26 5.23
C LEU A 54 3.01 0.28 4.71
N THR A 55 2.99 1.49 4.17
CA THR A 55 1.79 2.04 3.52
C THR A 55 1.35 1.19 2.34
N SER A 56 2.29 0.74 1.49
CA SER A 56 1.99 -0.10 0.32
C SER A 56 1.47 -1.49 0.71
N ALA A 57 1.81 -2.00 1.89
CA ALA A 57 1.36 -3.31 2.36
C ALA A 57 -0.17 -3.38 2.51
N LEU A 58 -0.86 -2.23 2.63
CA LEU A 58 -2.32 -2.17 2.63
C LEU A 58 -2.91 -2.62 1.27
N ILE A 59 -2.21 -2.40 0.15
CA ILE A 59 -2.60 -2.93 -1.18
C ILE A 59 -2.61 -4.46 -1.14
N SER A 60 -1.59 -5.08 -0.54
CA SER A 60 -1.52 -6.53 -0.37
C SER A 60 -2.71 -7.06 0.43
N ALA A 61 -3.10 -6.35 1.50
CA ALA A 61 -4.26 -6.71 2.29
C ALA A 61 -5.57 -6.67 1.49
N VAL A 62 -5.76 -5.67 0.61
CA VAL A 62 -6.94 -5.60 -0.27
C VAL A 62 -6.96 -6.78 -1.24
N LEU A 63 -5.84 -7.05 -1.92
CA LEU A 63 -5.72 -8.13 -2.88
C LEU A 63 -5.96 -9.51 -2.25
N ALA A 64 -5.42 -9.73 -1.06
CA ALA A 64 -5.49 -11.02 -0.37
C ALA A 64 -6.84 -11.31 0.29
N ASN A 65 -7.63 -10.29 0.64
CA ASN A 65 -8.84 -10.47 1.44
C ASN A 65 -10.13 -10.05 0.74
N ASP A 66 -10.08 -9.12 -0.22
CA ASP A 66 -11.30 -8.53 -0.80
C ASP A 66 -11.39 -8.77 -2.31
N LEU A 67 -10.38 -8.37 -3.09
CA LEU A 67 -10.40 -8.52 -4.55
C LEU A 67 -8.96 -8.70 -5.08
N PRO A 68 -8.57 -9.88 -5.59
CA PRO A 68 -9.41 -11.07 -5.84
C PRO A 68 -9.87 -11.83 -4.58
N GLY A 69 -9.21 -11.65 -3.44
CA GLY A 69 -9.54 -12.32 -2.19
C GLY A 69 -8.69 -13.56 -1.89
N PRO A 70 -9.12 -14.43 -0.96
CA PRO A 70 -8.31 -15.52 -0.43
C PRO A 70 -7.74 -16.45 -1.51
N GLY A 71 -6.45 -16.77 -1.39
CA GLY A 71 -5.71 -17.61 -2.35
C GLY A 71 -5.04 -16.82 -3.49
N THR A 72 -5.19 -15.49 -3.52
CA THR A 72 -4.44 -14.62 -4.44
C THR A 72 -2.93 -14.75 -4.23
N ILE A 73 -2.17 -14.90 -5.32
CA ILE A 73 -0.71 -14.96 -5.30
C ILE A 73 -0.14 -13.76 -6.04
N TYR A 74 0.76 -13.03 -5.38
CA TYR A 74 1.44 -11.87 -5.95
C TYR A 74 2.43 -12.29 -7.04
N LEU A 75 2.37 -11.68 -8.23
CA LEU A 75 3.35 -11.90 -9.31
C LEU A 75 4.27 -10.71 -9.53
N GLY A 76 3.77 -9.48 -9.33
CA GLY A 76 4.62 -8.29 -9.40
C GLY A 76 3.86 -7.02 -9.00
N GLN A 77 4.57 -6.07 -8.40
CA GLN A 77 4.05 -4.76 -7.99
C GLN A 77 5.04 -3.69 -8.42
N ASN A 78 4.54 -2.65 -9.09
CA ASN A 78 5.25 -1.40 -9.28
C ASN A 78 4.66 -0.32 -8.37
N LEU A 79 5.49 0.50 -7.72
CA LEU A 79 5.06 1.56 -6.81
C LEU A 79 5.77 2.87 -7.16
N LYS A 80 5.03 3.97 -7.08
CA LYS A 80 5.55 5.34 -7.11
C LYS A 80 5.10 6.05 -5.84
N PHE A 81 6.05 6.41 -4.99
CA PHE A 81 5.82 7.17 -3.76
C PHE A 81 5.77 8.67 -4.09
N LYS A 82 4.58 9.26 -3.96
CA LYS A 82 4.30 10.63 -4.41
C LYS A 82 4.44 11.66 -3.30
N LYS A 83 4.01 11.28 -2.09
CA LYS A 83 3.97 12.14 -0.90
C LYS A 83 4.33 11.31 0.34
N PRO A 84 4.95 11.94 1.37
CA PRO A 84 5.13 11.26 2.64
C PRO A 84 3.78 10.97 3.30
N VAL A 85 3.75 9.92 4.11
CA VAL A 85 2.65 9.61 5.02
C VAL A 85 3.16 9.87 6.42
N PHE A 86 2.42 10.63 7.22
CA PHE A 86 2.79 10.93 8.59
C PHE A 86 2.15 9.95 9.56
N ILE A 87 2.77 9.80 10.74
CA ILE A 87 2.19 9.00 11.82
C ILE A 87 0.87 9.67 12.24
N GLY A 88 -0.21 8.90 12.27
CA GLY A 88 -1.57 9.38 12.51
C GLY A 88 -2.38 9.64 11.23
N ASP A 89 -1.76 9.62 10.04
CA ASP A 89 -2.51 9.72 8.78
C ASP A 89 -3.38 8.49 8.56
N THR A 90 -4.54 8.72 7.94
CA THR A 90 -5.48 7.67 7.56
C THR A 90 -5.41 7.45 6.07
N ILE A 91 -4.97 6.26 5.67
CA ILE A 91 -4.74 5.89 4.28
C ILE A 91 -5.80 4.91 3.80
N THR A 92 -6.36 5.18 2.61
CA THR A 92 -7.23 4.26 1.88
C THR A 92 -6.48 3.70 0.67
N ALA A 93 -6.18 2.41 0.70
CA ALA A 93 -5.68 1.68 -0.47
C ALA A 93 -6.85 1.18 -1.29
N THR A 94 -6.81 1.42 -2.60
CA THR A 94 -7.81 0.98 -3.58
C THR A 94 -7.12 0.23 -4.70
N VAL A 95 -7.68 -0.91 -5.09
CA VAL A 95 -7.27 -1.68 -6.26
C VAL A 95 -8.42 -1.74 -7.26
N THR A 96 -8.13 -1.58 -8.54
CA THR A 96 -9.13 -1.61 -9.62
C THR A 96 -8.62 -2.50 -10.74
N ILE A 97 -9.41 -3.47 -11.19
CA ILE A 97 -9.04 -4.36 -12.27
C ILE A 97 -8.87 -3.56 -13.56
N SER A 98 -7.66 -3.59 -14.14
CA SER A 98 -7.36 -2.96 -15.42
C SER A 98 -7.32 -3.96 -16.57
N GLN A 99 -6.92 -5.20 -16.31
CA GLN A 99 -6.82 -6.25 -17.33
C GLN A 99 -7.04 -7.64 -16.75
N VAL A 100 -7.72 -8.50 -17.52
CA VAL A 100 -7.95 -9.91 -17.17
C VAL A 100 -7.38 -10.81 -18.28
N ARG A 101 -6.51 -11.73 -17.88
CA ARG A 101 -5.96 -12.82 -18.73
C ARG A 101 -6.45 -14.15 -18.19
N ALA A 102 -7.71 -14.46 -18.51
CA ALA A 102 -8.46 -15.58 -17.93
C ALA A 102 -7.78 -16.93 -18.19
N GLU A 103 -7.20 -17.11 -19.38
CA GLU A 103 -6.52 -18.33 -19.80
C GLU A 103 -5.26 -18.65 -18.96
N ARG A 104 -4.66 -17.63 -18.33
CA ARG A 104 -3.51 -17.77 -17.43
C ARG A 104 -3.87 -17.64 -15.95
N LYS A 105 -5.14 -17.36 -15.63
CA LYS A 105 -5.60 -16.93 -14.30
C LYS A 105 -4.78 -15.74 -13.77
N ILE A 106 -4.50 -14.77 -14.62
CA ILE A 106 -3.74 -13.56 -14.24
C ILE A 106 -4.65 -12.34 -14.34
N VAL A 107 -4.63 -11.51 -13.32
CA VAL A 107 -5.35 -10.22 -13.30
C VAL A 107 -4.35 -9.12 -12.97
N THR A 108 -4.46 -8.02 -13.71
CA THR A 108 -3.70 -6.78 -13.50
C THR A 108 -4.62 -5.74 -12.86
N PHE A 109 -4.09 -5.01 -11.89
CA PHE A 109 -4.79 -3.99 -11.13
C PHE A 109 -4.05 -2.66 -11.19
N GLU A 110 -4.77 -1.57 -11.42
CA GLU A 110 -4.34 -0.25 -10.97
C GLU A 110 -4.43 -0.20 -9.43
N THR A 111 -3.42 0.37 -8.79
CA THR A 111 -3.33 0.45 -7.32
C THR A 111 -3.06 1.89 -6.89
N THR A 112 -3.81 2.37 -5.92
CA THR A 112 -3.64 3.72 -5.37
C THR A 112 -3.77 3.70 -3.86
N CYS A 113 -3.00 4.53 -3.17
CA CYS A 113 -3.21 4.86 -1.77
C CYS A 113 -3.45 6.37 -1.67
N THR A 114 -4.53 6.76 -0.99
CA THR A 114 -4.90 8.16 -0.75
C THR A 114 -4.95 8.46 0.74
N ASN A 115 -4.58 9.68 1.15
CA ASN A 115 -4.74 10.12 2.53
C ASN A 115 -6.15 10.66 2.81
N GLN A 116 -6.40 11.08 4.05
CA GLN A 116 -7.68 11.64 4.51
C GLN A 116 -8.12 12.90 3.75
N ASN A 117 -7.20 13.58 3.06
CA ASN A 117 -7.48 14.76 2.25
C ASN A 117 -7.76 14.42 0.77
N GLY A 118 -7.80 13.13 0.42
CA GLY A 118 -7.97 12.66 -0.96
C GLY A 118 -6.70 12.78 -1.82
N GLU A 119 -5.54 13.07 -1.22
CA GLU A 119 -4.29 13.19 -1.96
C GLU A 119 -3.66 11.82 -2.19
N VAL A 120 -3.22 11.56 -3.42
CA VAL A 120 -2.49 10.33 -3.76
C VAL A 120 -1.10 10.36 -3.13
N VAL A 121 -0.84 9.40 -2.24
CA VAL A 121 0.46 9.20 -1.57
C VAL A 121 1.28 8.10 -2.27
N ILE A 122 0.60 7.09 -2.83
CA ILE A 122 1.20 6.02 -3.63
C ILE A 122 0.29 5.73 -4.83
N GLU A 123 0.88 5.53 -6.00
CA GLU A 123 0.21 4.95 -7.18
C GLU A 123 1.07 3.83 -7.77
N GLY A 124 0.44 2.91 -8.49
CA GLY A 124 1.16 1.77 -9.05
C GLY A 124 0.27 0.78 -9.79
N GLU A 125 0.86 -0.36 -10.11
CA GLU A 125 0.18 -1.49 -10.75
C GLU A 125 0.58 -2.79 -10.06
N ALA A 126 -0.40 -3.67 -9.80
CA ALA A 126 -0.20 -5.00 -9.27
C ALA A 126 -0.63 -6.05 -10.29
N THR A 127 0.19 -7.08 -10.49
CA THR A 127 -0.17 -8.29 -11.23
C THR A 127 -0.25 -9.45 -10.26
N VAL A 128 -1.35 -10.18 -10.29
CA VAL A 128 -1.58 -11.33 -9.41
C VAL A 128 -2.09 -12.54 -10.19
N LYS A 129 -1.85 -13.72 -9.63
CA LYS A 129 -2.52 -14.95 -10.02
C LYS A 129 -3.73 -15.17 -9.13
N VAL A 130 -4.88 -15.40 -9.75
CA VAL A 130 -6.14 -15.65 -9.05
C VAL A 130 -6.34 -17.15 -8.77
N PRO A 131 -7.11 -17.51 -7.73
CA PRO A 131 -7.39 -18.91 -7.37
C PRO A 131 -7.90 -19.81 -8.52
#